data_AF-A0A7S7ZAI3-F1
#
_entry.id   AF-A0A7S7ZAI3-F1
#
_cell.length_a   1.000
_cell.length_b   1.000
_cell.length_c   1.000
_cell.angle_alpha   90.00
_cell.angle_beta   90.00
_cell.angle_gamma   90.00
#
_symmetry.space_group_name_H-M   'P 1'
#
loop_
_entity.id
_entity.type
_entity.pdbx_description
1 polymer ?
#
loop_
_entity_poly.entity_id
_entity_poly.type
_entity_poly.pdbx_seq_one_letter_code
_entity_poly.pdbx_strand_id
1 'polypeptide(L)' 'MTRADISDIPTQNPCAQCGTPIPFPDWIEPGEGRVSYLWKCQACGYHFEAIAIFDEVAVEHPPLAA' A
#
# COMPACT_ATOMS: atom_id res chain seq x y z
N MET A 1 13.25 -9.51 3.78
CA MET A 1 12.48 -8.29 4.10
C MET A 1 12.99 -7.19 3.19
N THR A 2 12.31 -6.94 2.08
CA THR A 2 12.60 -5.81 1.20
C THR A 2 12.26 -4.54 1.97
N ARG A 3 13.25 -3.65 2.13
CA ARG A 3 13.02 -2.34 2.73
C ARG A 3 12.16 -1.55 1.75
N ALA A 4 10.96 -1.15 2.17
CA ALA A 4 10.21 -0.17 1.41
C ALA A 4 11.04 1.12 1.41
N ASP A 5 11.66 1.45 0.28
CA ASP A 5 12.34 2.71 0.14
C ASP A 5 11.30 3.82 0.32
N ILE A 6 11.65 4.88 1.05
CA ILE A 6 10.74 6.02 1.31
C ILE A 6 10.18 6.62 0.01
N SER A 7 10.89 6.43 -1.10
CA SER A 7 10.46 6.88 -2.44
C SER A 7 9.27 6.09 -3.01
N ASP A 8 8.97 4.89 -2.51
CA ASP A 8 7.85 4.04 -2.93
C ASP A 8 6.58 4.23 -2.06
N ILE A 9 6.62 5.12 -1.08
CA ILE A 9 5.44 5.41 -0.25
C ILE A 9 4.48 6.29 -1.05
N PRO A 10 3.24 5.86 -1.29
CA PRO A 10 2.26 6.69 -1.98
C PRO A 10 2.00 7.98 -1.19
N THR A 11 1.86 9.08 -1.92
CA THR A 11 1.57 10.40 -1.37
C THR A 11 0.34 10.98 -2.05
N GLN A 12 -0.29 11.98 -1.40
CA GLN A 12 -1.45 12.70 -1.96
C GLN A 12 -2.67 11.80 -2.24
N ASN A 13 -2.87 10.74 -1.46
CA ASN A 13 -4.07 9.92 -1.59
C ASN A 13 -5.30 10.77 -1.22
N PRO A 14 -6.28 10.94 -2.12
CA PRO A 14 -7.48 11.71 -1.81
C PRO A 14 -8.27 11.05 -0.67
N CYS A 15 -8.67 11.85 0.31
CA CYS A 15 -9.56 11.36 1.37
C CYS A 15 -10.85 10.80 0.77
N ALA A 16 -11.20 9.56 1.12
CA ALA A 16 -12.41 8.91 0.63
C ALA A 16 -13.73 9.60 1.05
N GLN A 17 -13.69 10.51 2.04
CA GLN A 17 -14.88 11.25 2.49
C GLN A 17 -14.94 12.68 1.94
N CYS A 18 -13.85 13.45 2.01
CA CYS A 18 -13.87 14.88 1.65
C CYS A 18 -12.98 15.25 0.46
N GLY A 19 -12.27 14.28 -0.13
CA GLY A 19 -11.37 14.50 -1.27
C GLY A 19 -10.09 15.28 -0.97
N THR A 20 -9.91 15.80 0.26
CA THR A 20 -8.68 16.52 0.63
C THR A 20 -7.47 15.57 0.52
N PRO A 21 -6.39 15.95 -0.18
CA PRO A 21 -5.20 15.12 -0.30
C PRO A 21 -4.52 14.89 1.05
N ILE A 22 -4.11 13.65 1.31
CA ILE A 22 -3.39 13.26 2.53
C ILE A 22 -1.92 13.05 2.17
N PRO A 23 -0.96 13.71 2.85
CA PRO A 23 0.43 13.72 2.41
C PRO A 23 1.14 12.37 2.54
N PHE A 24 0.82 11.58 3.56
CA PHE A 24 1.40 10.27 3.83
C PHE A 24 0.45 9.39 4.65
N PRO A 25 0.57 8.06 4.59
CA PRO A 25 -0.18 7.15 5.45
C PRO A 25 0.33 7.18 6.90
N ASP A 26 -0.54 6.88 7.86
CA ASP A 26 -0.17 6.70 9.26
C ASP A 26 0.50 5.33 9.51
N TRP A 27 0.14 4.32 8.70
CA TRP A 27 0.68 2.96 8.81
C TRP A 27 0.80 2.30 7.44
N ILE A 28 1.80 1.43 7.29
CA ILE A 28 2.06 0.64 6.09
C ILE A 28 2.30 -0.80 6.52
N GLU A 29 1.56 -1.74 5.95
CA GLU A 29 1.71 -3.17 6.17
C GLU A 29 1.95 -3.91 4.85
N PRO A 30 3.19 -4.35 4.59
CA PRO A 30 3.47 -5.20 3.43
C PRO A 30 2.94 -6.62 3.63
N GLY A 31 2.35 -7.19 2.59
CA GLY A 31 1.88 -8.57 2.53
C GLY A 31 2.27 -9.24 1.21
N GLU A 32 1.93 -10.52 1.08
CA GLU A 32 2.13 -11.25 -0.18
C GLU A 32 1.21 -10.70 -1.27
N GLY A 33 1.81 -10.24 -2.39
CA GLY A 33 1.10 -9.64 -3.52
C GLY A 33 0.38 -8.32 -3.20
N ARG A 34 0.56 -7.72 -2.02
CA ARG A 34 -0.15 -6.49 -1.64
C ARG A 34 0.57 -5.64 -0.61
N VAL A 35 0.17 -4.37 -0.51
CA VAL A 35 0.52 -3.49 0.61
C VAL A 35 -0.75 -2.78 1.09
N SER A 36 -1.02 -2.87 2.39
CA SER A 36 -2.08 -2.12 3.07
C SER A 36 -1.55 -0.79 3.61
N TYR A 37 -2.33 0.27 3.43
CA TYR A 37 -2.01 1.62 3.90
C TYR A 37 -3.18 2.17 4.73
N LEU A 38 -2.91 2.57 5.98
CA LEU A 38 -3.90 3.30 6.78
C LEU A 38 -3.70 4.80 6.60
N TRP A 39 -4.80 5.49 6.29
CA TRP A 39 -4.83 6.92 6.03
C TRP A 39 -5.73 7.62 7.02
N LYS A 40 -5.27 8.76 7.53
CA LYS A 40 -6.07 9.67 8.35
C LYS A 40 -6.12 11.04 7.70
N CYS A 41 -7.32 11.51 7.42
CA CYS A 41 -7.52 12.87 6.95
C CYS A 41 -7.55 13.84 8.14
N GLN A 42 -6.60 14.77 8.20
CA GLN A 42 -6.60 15.81 9.23
C GLN A 42 -7.72 16.85 9.02
N ALA A 43 -8.25 16.99 7.79
CA ALA A 43 -9.29 17.96 7.48
C ALA A 43 -10.68 17.55 8.00
N CYS A 44 -11.05 16.27 7.88
CA CYS A 44 -12.36 15.77 8.32
C CYS A 44 -12.30 14.71 9.44
N GLY A 45 -11.12 14.26 9.84
CA GLY A 45 -10.93 13.23 10.87
C GLY A 45 -11.24 11.80 10.39
N TYR A 46 -11.57 11.60 9.11
CA TYR A 46 -11.88 10.28 8.57
C TYR A 46 -10.63 9.39 8.48
N HIS A 47 -10.80 8.10 8.81
CA HIS A 47 -9.77 7.09 8.71
C HIS A 47 -10.22 5.99 7.75
N PHE A 48 -9.32 5.52 6.90
CA PHE A 48 -9.63 4.44 5.95
C PHE A 48 -8.37 3.65 5.57
N GLU A 49 -8.60 2.44 5.06
CA GLU A 49 -7.56 1.60 4.46
C GLU A 49 -7.61 1.70 2.93
N ALA A 50 -6.44 1.74 2.31
CA ALA A 50 -6.27 1.52 0.87
C ALA A 50 -5.28 0.38 0.67
N ILE A 51 -5.56 -0.51 -0.28
CA ILE A 51 -4.74 -1.70 -0.55
C ILE A 51 -4.21 -1.59 -1.98
N ALA A 52 -2.88 -1.56 -2.13
CA ALA A 52 -2.23 -1.76 -3.41
C ALA A 52 -2.06 -3.26 -3.65
N ILE A 53 -2.52 -3.76 -4.79
CA ILE A 53 -2.32 -5.15 -5.22
C ILE A 53 -1.26 -5.15 -6.31
N PHE A 54 -0.27 -6.01 -6.19
CA PHE A 54 0.79 -6.22 -7.16
C PHE A 54 0.62 -7.61 -7.74
N ASP A 55 0.79 -7.76 -9.06
CA ASP A 55 0.88 -9.08 -9.65
C ASP A 55 2.06 -9.81 -9.02
N GLU A 56 1.83 -11.02 -8.50
CA GLU A 56 2.93 -11.92 -8.14
C GLU A 56 3.77 -12.12 -9.39
N VAL A 57 5.04 -11.73 -9.32
CA VAL A 57 6.01 -12.14 -10.34
C VAL A 57 5.96 -13.66 -10.30
N ALA A 58 5.40 -14.28 -11.34
CA ALA A 58 5.27 -15.72 -11.43
C ALA A 58 6.65 -16.31 -11.10
N VAL A 59 6.79 -16.88 -9.91
CA VAL A 59 8.00 -17.60 -9.55
C VAL A 59 7.98 -18.79 -10.49
N GLU A 60 8.79 -18.74 -11.55
CA GLU A 60 8.94 -19.89 -12.43
C GLU A 60 9.56 -21.00 -11.58
N HIS A 61 8.72 -21.92 -11.09
CA HIS A 61 9.19 -23.12 -10.43
C HIS A 61 9.75 -24.02 -11.54
N PRO A 62 11.08 -24.16 -11.69
CA PRO A 62 11.60 -25.17 -12.60
C PRO A 62 11.01 -26.52 -12.17
N PRO A 63 10.58 -27.36 -13.12
CA PRO A 63 9.92 -28.61 -12.78
C PRO A 63 10.82 -29.41 -11.85
N LEU A 64 10.27 -29.84 -10.70
CA LEU A 64 10.94 -30.82 -9.85
C LEU A 64 11.16 -32.05 -10.72
N ALA A 65 12.43 -32.30 -11.08
CA ALA A 65 12.82 -33.44 -11.87
C ALA A 65 12.31 -34.74 -11.22
N ALA A 66 11.76 -35.62 -12.05
CA ALA A 66 11.20 -36.92 -11.68
C ALA A 66 12.27 -37.96 -11.36
#